data_AF-A0A2Z6INW9-F1
#
_entry.id   AF-A0A2Z6INW9-F1
#
_cell.length_a   1.000
_cell.length_b   1.000
_cell.length_c   1.000
_cell.angle_alpha   90.00
_cell.angle_beta   90.00
_cell.angle_gamma   90.00
#
_symmetry.space_group_name_H-M   'P 1'
#
loop_
_entity.id
_entity.type
_entity.pdbx_description
1 polymer ?
#
loop_
_entity_poly.entity_id
_entity_poly.type
_entity_poly.pdbx_seq_one_letter_code
_entity_poly.pdbx_strand_id
1 'polypeptide(L)'
;MSSATLNQVLTLTYRLAQKEGKTLAKFGPHDLRRTASTLLHEAGYNTDWIEKCLAHEQKGVRAVYNKAEYREQRMSMLQDWSDMIDEWTLKKITK
;
A
#
# COMPACT_ATOMS: atom_id res chain seq x y z
N MET A 1 12.48 -16.82 1.13
CA MET A 1 11.28 -15.94 1.22
C MET A 1 10.10 -16.81 1.61
N SER A 2 9.18 -16.30 2.42
CA SER A 2 7.97 -17.02 2.85
C SER A 2 7.22 -17.62 1.65
N SER A 3 6.73 -18.85 1.78
CA SER A 3 5.91 -19.56 0.79
C SER A 3 4.45 -19.09 0.76
N ALA A 4 4.11 -18.02 1.50
CA ALA A 4 2.75 -17.46 1.48
C ALA A 4 2.31 -17.15 0.05
N THR A 5 1.05 -17.46 -0.26
CA THR A 5 0.45 -17.40 -1.60
C THR A 5 0.76 -16.08 -2.33
N LEU A 6 0.68 -14.94 -1.64
CA LEU A 6 0.95 -13.63 -2.24
C LEU A 6 2.42 -13.45 -2.67
N ASN A 7 3.39 -13.92 -1.88
CA ASN A 7 4.80 -13.86 -2.27
C ASN A 7 5.07 -14.71 -3.52
N GLN A 8 4.40 -15.86 -3.64
CA GLN A 8 4.52 -16.73 -4.80
C GLN A 8 3.93 -16.08 -6.04
N VAL A 9 2.73 -15.51 -5.95
CA VAL A 9 2.08 -14.80 -7.06
C VAL A 9 2.97 -13.66 -7.58
N LEU A 10 3.52 -12.83 -6.69
CA LEU A 10 4.42 -11.74 -7.09
C LEU A 10 5.72 -12.26 -7.72
N THR A 11 6.27 -13.36 -7.19
CA THR A 11 7.45 -14.01 -7.76
C THR A 11 7.18 -14.56 -9.16
N LEU A 12 6.02 -15.19 -9.37
CA LEU A 12 5.62 -15.72 -10.68
C LEU A 12 5.35 -14.59 -11.68
N THR A 13 4.70 -13.52 -11.25
CA THR A 13 4.46 -12.32 -12.06
C THR A 13 5.78 -11.72 -12.54
N TYR A 14 6.74 -11.53 -11.63
CA TYR A 14 8.08 -11.06 -11.97
C TYR A 14 8.77 -11.98 -12.99
N ARG A 15 8.74 -13.30 -12.78
CA ARG A 15 9.33 -14.27 -13.73
C ARG A 15 8.69 -14.21 -15.12
N LEU A 16 7.37 -14.07 -15.17
CA LEU A 16 6.63 -13.93 -16.43
C LEU A 16 7.04 -12.65 -17.17
N ALA A 17 7.10 -11.52 -16.47
CA ALA A 17 7.55 -10.25 -17.03
C ALA A 17 8.96 -10.35 -17.63
N GLN A 18 9.90 -10.98 -16.92
CA GLN A 18 11.27 -11.20 -17.44
C GLN A 18 11.28 -12.09 -18.69
N LYS A 19 10.45 -13.16 -18.70
CA LYS A 19 10.32 -14.06 -19.87
C LYS A 19 9.79 -13.31 -21.11
N GLU A 20 8.88 -12.36 -20.90
CA GLU A 20 8.30 -11.53 -21.96
C GLU A 20 9.14 -10.29 -22.31
N GLY A 21 10.33 -10.15 -21.72
CA GLY A 21 11.21 -8.99 -21.94
C GLY A 21 10.65 -7.67 -21.42
N LYS A 22 9.69 -7.71 -20.48
CA LYS A 22 9.12 -6.51 -19.84
C LYS A 22 10.07 -6.01 -18.75
N THR A 23 10.25 -4.70 -18.68
CA THR A 23 11.00 -4.06 -17.59
C THR A 23 10.15 -4.01 -16.32
N LEU A 24 10.34 -4.98 -15.43
CA LEU A 24 9.70 -5.01 -14.12
C LEU A 24 10.74 -5.36 -13.05
N ALA A 25 10.99 -4.46 -12.09
CA ALA A 25 11.85 -4.76 -10.96
C ALA A 25 11.23 -5.84 -10.08
N LYS A 26 12.05 -6.65 -9.40
CA LYS A 26 11.56 -7.60 -8.41
C LYS A 26 11.03 -6.85 -7.19
N PHE A 27 9.82 -7.19 -6.74
CA PHE A 27 9.20 -6.61 -5.55
C PHE A 27 8.41 -7.67 -4.77
N GLY A 28 8.10 -7.39 -3.52
CA GLY A 28 7.27 -8.23 -2.65
C GLY A 28 6.16 -7.45 -1.95
N PRO A 29 5.38 -8.11 -1.07
CA PRO A 29 4.27 -7.49 -0.37
C PRO A 29 4.68 -6.33 0.53
N HIS A 30 5.90 -6.36 1.06
CA HIS A 30 6.43 -5.26 1.88
C HIS A 30 6.68 -3.99 1.04
N ASP A 31 7.16 -4.13 -0.19
CA ASP A 31 7.36 -2.99 -1.10
C ASP A 31 6.04 -2.31 -1.45
N LEU A 32 4.97 -3.10 -1.64
CA LEU A 32 3.62 -2.59 -1.86
C LEU A 32 3.14 -1.76 -0.67
N ARG A 33 3.33 -2.25 0.57
CA ARG A 33 2.99 -1.52 1.79
C ARG A 33 3.74 -0.19 1.90
N ARG A 34 5.05 -0.20 1.64
CA ARG A 34 5.89 1.00 1.67
C ARG A 34 5.45 2.02 0.61
N THR A 35 5.12 1.53 -0.58
CA THR A 35 4.62 2.36 -1.69
C THR A 35 3.31 3.05 -1.31
N ALA A 36 2.35 2.31 -0.75
CA ALA A 36 1.08 2.86 -0.29
C ALA A 36 1.27 3.93 0.81
N SER A 37 2.10 3.65 1.82
CA SER A 37 2.41 4.62 2.89
C SER A 37 3.00 5.91 2.33
N THR A 38 3.97 5.81 1.42
CA THR A 38 4.62 6.98 0.81
C THR A 38 3.62 7.83 0.03
N LEU A 39 2.83 7.19 -0.85
CA LEU A 39 1.88 7.91 -1.70
C LEU A 39 0.73 8.53 -0.90
N LEU A 40 0.27 7.88 0.16
CA LEU A 40 -0.74 8.46 1.06
C LEU A 40 -0.19 9.68 1.83
N HIS A 41 1.09 9.67 2.21
CA HIS A 41 1.73 10.85 2.78
C HIS A 41 1.88 11.99 1.76
N GLU A 42 2.27 11.67 0.52
CA GLU A 42 2.38 12.65 -0.56
C GLU A 42 1.01 13.24 -0.95
N ALA A 43 -0.06 12.45 -0.82
CA ALA A 43 -1.43 12.92 -0.98
C ALA A 43 -1.94 13.78 0.20
N GLY A 44 -1.14 13.94 1.26
CA GLY A 44 -1.44 14.84 2.38
C GLY A 44 -2.32 14.26 3.48
N TYR A 45 -2.55 12.94 3.51
CA TYR A 45 -3.32 12.33 4.58
C TYR A 45 -2.60 12.38 5.93
N ASN A 46 -3.39 12.38 7.00
CA ASN A 46 -2.87 12.41 8.37
C ASN A 46 -2.06 11.14 8.68
N THR A 47 -0.85 11.33 9.19
CA THR A 47 0.06 10.25 9.62
C THR A 47 -0.61 9.26 10.56
N ASP A 48 -1.42 9.70 11.52
CA ASP A 48 -2.06 8.78 12.47
C ASP A 48 -3.05 7.84 11.79
N TRP A 49 -3.69 8.26 10.70
CA TRP A 49 -4.61 7.42 9.94
C TRP A 49 -3.84 6.35 9.16
N ILE A 50 -2.77 6.76 8.49
CA ILE A 50 -1.88 5.88 7.72
C ILE A 50 -1.28 4.83 8.65
N GLU A 51 -0.63 5.24 9.74
CA GLU A 51 0.02 4.34 10.69
C GLU A 51 -0.96 3.35 11.34
N LYS A 52 -2.18 3.80 11.67
CA LYS A 52 -3.26 2.91 12.16
C LYS A 52 -3.72 1.90 11.09
N CYS A 53 -3.82 2.29 9.82
CA CYS A 53 -4.10 1.35 8.72
C CYS A 53 -2.99 0.31 8.54
N LEU A 54 -1.74 0.68 8.81
CA LEU A 54 -0.58 -0.21 8.76
C LEU A 54 -0.44 -1.10 10.00
N ALA A 55 -1.34 -0.96 10.98
CA ALA A 55 -1.27 -1.60 12.29
C ALA A 55 0.06 -1.34 13.02
N HIS A 56 0.64 -0.16 12.79
CA HIS A 56 1.84 0.27 13.50
C HIS A 56 1.46 0.74 14.91
N GLU A 57 2.26 0.30 15.89
CA GLU A 57 2.10 0.73 17.27
C GLU A 57 2.69 2.12 17.49
N GLN A 58 1.88 3.04 18.00
CA GLN A 58 2.38 4.32 18.49
C GLN A 58 3.22 4.11 19.76
N LYS A 59 4.27 4.91 19.93
CA LYS A 59 5.20 4.82 21.07
C LYS A 59 5.17 6.08 21.93
N GLY A 60 5.60 5.95 23.19
CA GLY A 60 5.77 7.05 24.12
C GLY A 60 4.46 7.65 24.65
N VAL A 61 4.55 8.87 25.18
CA VAL A 61 3.43 9.57 25.84
C VAL A 61 2.21 9.70 24.92
N ARG A 62 2.43 9.89 23.61
CA ARG A 62 1.34 9.99 22.63
C ARG A 62 0.47 8.72 22.59
N ALA A 63 1.05 7.52 22.74
CA ALA A 63 0.30 6.27 22.76
C ALA A 63 -0.60 6.11 24.01
N VAL A 64 -0.25 6.81 25.10
CA VAL A 64 -1.07 6.84 26.33
C VAL A 64 -2.35 7.63 26.08
N TYR A 65 -2.24 8.79 25.43
CA TYR A 65 -3.37 9.71 25.27
C TYR A 65 -4.17 9.53 23.97
N ASN A 66 -3.52 9.12 22.87
CA ASN A 66 -4.17 8.96 21.58
C ASN A 66 -4.83 7.58 21.48
N LYS A 67 -6.08 7.50 21.93
CA LYS A 67 -6.92 6.30 21.82
C LYS A 67 -7.87 6.32 20.63
N ALA A 68 -7.75 7.32 19.76
CA ALA A 68 -8.61 7.44 18.60
C ALA A 68 -8.33 6.34 17.56
N GLU A 69 -9.40 5.76 17.03
CA GLU A 69 -9.34 4.70 16.01
C GLU A 69 -9.47 5.24 14.58
N TYR A 70 -9.87 6.50 14.43
CA TYR A 70 -10.02 7.21 13.16
C TYR A 70 -10.78 6.41 12.09
N ARG A 71 -11.80 5.65 12.49
CA ARG A 71 -12.43 4.65 11.62
C ARG A 71 -13.01 5.26 10.33
N GLU A 72 -13.76 6.35 10.46
CA GLU A 72 -14.40 7.01 9.32
C GLU A 72 -13.36 7.64 8.39
N GLN A 73 -12.36 8.30 8.96
CA GLN A 73 -11.28 8.92 8.19
C GLN A 73 -10.43 7.89 7.46
N ARG A 74 -10.10 6.77 8.11
CA ARG A 74 -9.40 5.64 7.49
C ARG A 74 -10.21 4.99 6.39
N MET A 75 -11.52 4.88 6.57
CA MET A 75 -12.40 4.34 5.52
C MET A 75 -12.38 5.24 4.28
N SER A 76 -12.56 6.56 4.45
CA SER A 76 -12.49 7.52 3.35
C SER A 76 -11.12 7.47 2.66
N MET A 77 -10.03 7.54 3.42
CA MET A 77 -8.67 7.47 2.89
C MET A 77 -8.40 6.19 2.10
N LEU A 78 -8.88 5.04 2.58
CA LEU A 78 -8.71 3.77 1.87
C LEU A 78 -9.57 3.68 0.60
N GLN A 79 -10.73 4.34 0.58
CA GLN A 79 -11.52 4.46 -0.65
C GLN A 79 -10.80 5.33 -1.67
N ASP A 80 -10.34 6.51 -1.27
CA ASP A 80 -9.58 7.41 -2.15
C ASP A 80 -8.31 6.72 -2.68
N TRP A 81 -7.63 5.93 -1.84
CA TRP A 81 -6.51 5.10 -2.26
C TRP A 81 -6.86 4.08 -3.34
N SER A 82 -8.03 3.42 -3.21
CA SER A 82 -8.56 2.52 -4.24
C SER A 82 -8.80 3.27 -5.55
N ASP A 83 -9.44 4.43 -5.47
CA ASP A 83 -9.78 5.25 -6.63
C ASP A 83 -8.51 5.72 -7.37
N MET A 84 -7.45 6.10 -6.64
CA MET A 84 -6.14 6.43 -7.22
C MET A 84 -5.53 5.25 -7.99
N ILE A 85 -5.62 4.03 -7.46
CA ILE A 85 -5.13 2.81 -8.13
C ILE A 85 -5.94 2.55 -9.40
N ASP A 86 -7.27 2.64 -9.31
CA ASP A 86 -8.17 2.43 -10.44
C ASP A 86 -7.87 3.45 -11.54
N GLU A 87 -7.67 4.72 -11.22
CA GLU A 87 -7.25 5.73 -12.19
C GLU A 87 -5.94 5.37 -12.91
N TRP A 88 -4.91 4.91 -12.19
CA TRP A 88 -3.63 4.55 -12.79
C TRP A 88 -3.71 3.30 -13.68
N THR A 89 -4.60 2.38 -13.36
CA THR A 89 -4.76 1.13 -14.12
C THR A 89 -5.69 1.30 -15.31
N LEU A 90 -6.80 2.03 -15.18
CA LEU A 90 -7.74 2.31 -16.28
C LEU A 90 -7.15 3.26 -17.32
N LYS A 91 -6.35 4.25 -16.92
CA LYS A 91 -5.61 5.12 -17.85
C LYS A 91 -4.64 4.33 -18.75
N LYS A 92 -4.21 3.14 -18.34
CA LYS A 92 -3.34 2.25 -19.15
C LYS A 92 -4.11 1.35 -20.12
N ILE A 93 -5.41 1.15 -19.93
CA ILE A 93 -6.25 0.29 -20.80
C ILE A 93 -6.84 1.11 -21.96
N THR A 94 -7.03 2.42 -21.76
CA THR A 94 -7.68 3.31 -22.73
C THR A 94 -6.68 4.03 -23.66
N LYS A 95 -5.38 3.70 -23.56
CA LYS A 95 -4.29 4.21 -24.40
C LYS A 95 -3.62 3.05 -25.13
#